data_AF-A0A1G8A5G0-F1
#
_entry.id   AF-A0A1G8A5G0-F1
#
_cell.length_a   1.000
_cell.length_b   1.000
_cell.length_c   1.000
_cell.angle_alpha   90.00
_cell.angle_beta   90.00
_cell.angle_gamma   90.00
#
_symmetry.space_group_name_H-M   'P 1'
#
loop_
_entity.id
_entity.type
_entity.pdbx_description
1 polymer ?
#
loop_
_entity_poly.entity_id
_entity_poly.type
_entity_poly.pdbx_seq_one_letter_code
_entity_poly.pdbx_strand_id
1 'polypeptide(L)'
;MRRTVAAVLIPCFCLFAAGAVQAADSTRQLPSFIAINAKGAFAMTVEVGKAQSVRISGEDKFVASLKTEVIDNELQITLPDKTYKGTQNDPRIIITVPSLSRVKVEGAGETLLNKINTDRIDISYLGAGHLAANGKVKYLRLNAKGVGEVDTSKLQAERVDVNFEGVGNVSVYATDLLNAVAKGIGGLTYYGHPKTVNKSVAGIGNVRAGD
;
A
#
# COMPACT_ATOMS: atom_id res chain seq x y z
N MET A 1 40.36 -61.82 4.47
CA MET A 1 41.06 -61.20 3.33
C MET A 1 40.29 -59.97 2.87
N ARG A 2 40.93 -58.80 2.85
CA ARG A 2 40.76 -57.65 1.90
C ARG A 2 39.36 -57.00 1.81
N ARG A 3 39.17 -55.68 1.84
CA ARG A 3 40.07 -54.51 1.84
C ARG A 3 39.24 -53.32 2.32
N THR A 4 39.77 -52.60 3.30
CA THR A 4 39.45 -51.22 3.65
C THR A 4 39.75 -50.31 2.46
N VAL A 5 38.84 -49.39 2.14
CA VAL A 5 39.13 -48.23 1.27
C VAL A 5 38.94 -46.99 2.13
N ALA A 6 40.06 -46.38 2.50
CA ALA A 6 40.11 -45.05 3.09
C ALA A 6 40.02 -44.02 1.96
N ALA A 7 39.06 -43.12 2.04
CA ALA A 7 38.99 -41.94 1.18
C ALA A 7 39.50 -40.72 1.98
N VAL A 8 40.60 -40.15 1.51
CA VAL A 8 41.31 -39.02 2.10
C VAL A 8 41.07 -37.77 1.24
N LEU A 9 40.61 -36.71 1.92
CA LEU A 9 40.67 -35.25 1.66
C LEU A 9 40.46 -34.68 0.25
N ILE A 10 39.68 -33.57 0.20
CA ILE A 10 40.15 -32.22 -0.15
C ILE A 10 39.29 -31.23 0.67
N PRO A 11 39.86 -30.30 1.47
CA PRO A 11 39.11 -29.20 2.05
C PRO A 11 39.00 -28.11 0.99
N CYS A 12 37.80 -27.92 0.44
CA CYS A 12 37.54 -26.80 -0.46
C CYS A 12 37.48 -25.51 0.36
N PHE A 13 38.58 -24.77 0.32
CA PHE A 13 38.70 -23.43 0.89
C PHE A 13 37.98 -22.45 -0.03
N CYS A 14 36.67 -22.26 0.18
CA CYS A 14 35.92 -21.19 -0.48
C CYS A 14 36.21 -19.86 0.23
N LEU A 15 37.23 -19.15 -0.26
CA LEU A 15 37.34 -17.70 -0.15
C LEU A 15 36.41 -17.04 -1.18
N PHE A 16 36.00 -15.79 -0.91
CA PHE A 16 35.07 -14.91 -1.65
C PHE A 16 33.58 -15.10 -1.31
N ALA A 17 32.77 -14.07 -1.06
CA ALA A 17 32.99 -12.62 -0.98
C ALA A 17 31.72 -11.97 -0.41
N ALA A 18 31.88 -10.71 0.01
CA ALA A 18 30.83 -9.72 0.25
C ALA A 18 29.76 -10.16 1.26
N GLY A 19 29.96 -9.78 2.52
CA GLY A 19 28.84 -9.52 3.40
C GLY A 19 27.99 -8.44 2.74
N ALA A 20 26.95 -8.86 2.02
CA ALA A 20 25.86 -7.97 1.69
C ALA A 20 25.36 -7.42 3.02
N VAL A 21 25.42 -6.10 3.18
CA VAL A 21 24.76 -5.41 4.28
C VAL A 21 23.30 -5.82 4.17
N GLN A 22 22.91 -6.77 5.02
CA GLN A 22 21.57 -7.28 5.04
C GLN A 22 20.75 -6.19 5.70
N ALA A 23 20.12 -5.35 4.88
CA ALA A 23 18.96 -4.59 5.34
C ALA A 23 18.08 -5.60 6.09
N ALA A 24 17.78 -5.31 7.35
CA ALA A 24 17.16 -6.24 8.28
C ALA A 24 15.70 -6.49 7.88
N ASP A 25 15.53 -7.29 6.83
CA ASP A 25 14.23 -7.67 6.30
C ASP A 25 13.62 -8.73 7.23
N SER A 26 12.57 -8.36 7.93
CA SER A 26 11.85 -9.24 8.84
C SER A 26 10.53 -9.67 8.23
N THR A 27 10.32 -10.97 8.08
CA THR A 27 9.06 -11.54 7.56
C THR A 27 8.15 -11.91 8.74
N ARG A 28 6.87 -11.52 8.68
CA ARG A 28 5.86 -11.85 9.71
C ARG A 28 5.03 -13.05 9.25
N GLN A 29 4.92 -14.06 10.13
CA GLN A 29 3.98 -15.16 9.96
C GLN A 29 2.63 -14.74 10.53
N LEU A 30 1.61 -14.63 9.68
CA LEU A 30 0.30 -14.09 10.04
C LEU A 30 -0.81 -14.95 9.43
N PRO A 31 -1.98 -15.04 10.08
CA PRO A 31 -3.18 -15.62 9.47
C PRO A 31 -3.53 -14.97 8.14
N SER A 32 -4.38 -15.62 7.35
CA SER A 32 -4.85 -15.03 6.09
C SER A 32 -5.64 -13.74 6.33
N PHE A 33 -5.45 -12.74 5.47
CA PHE A 33 -6.22 -11.50 5.50
C PHE A 33 -6.52 -11.00 4.08
N ILE A 34 -7.58 -10.20 3.96
CA ILE A 34 -8.01 -9.57 2.71
C ILE A 34 -8.23 -8.06 2.87
N ALA A 35 -8.02 -7.53 4.07
CA ALA A 35 -8.08 -6.12 4.38
C ALA A 35 -6.81 -5.67 5.12
N ILE A 36 -6.47 -4.40 4.98
CA ILE A 36 -5.32 -3.79 5.65
C ILE A 36 -5.78 -2.51 6.35
N ASN A 37 -5.43 -2.35 7.62
CA ASN A 37 -5.55 -1.12 8.38
C ASN A 37 -4.17 -0.73 8.91
N ALA A 38 -3.60 0.32 8.34
CA ALA A 38 -2.25 0.78 8.62
C ALA A 38 -2.28 2.13 9.33
N LYS A 39 -1.70 2.19 10.54
CA LYS A 39 -1.60 3.39 11.36
C LYS A 39 -0.15 3.74 11.68
N GLY A 40 0.31 4.92 11.28
CA GLY A 40 1.63 5.44 11.60
C GLY A 40 2.34 6.10 10.41
N ALA A 41 3.62 6.44 10.61
CA ALA A 41 4.45 7.09 9.59
C ALA A 41 5.45 6.09 8.98
N PHE A 42 5.18 5.60 7.77
CA PHE A 42 6.02 4.64 7.05
C PHE A 42 5.60 4.51 5.58
N ALA A 43 6.49 4.00 4.73
CA ALA A 43 6.13 3.60 3.38
C ALA A 43 5.52 2.19 3.35
N MET A 44 4.51 1.97 2.50
CA MET A 44 3.86 0.68 2.31
C MET A 44 3.69 0.36 0.83
N THR A 45 4.00 -0.87 0.42
CA THR A 45 3.73 -1.39 -0.91
C THR A 45 2.94 -2.68 -0.80
N VAL A 46 1.81 -2.75 -1.50
CA VAL A 46 0.92 -3.91 -1.56
C VAL A 46 0.86 -4.43 -2.99
N GLU A 47 1.10 -5.73 -3.16
CA GLU A 47 1.07 -6.43 -4.45
C GLU A 47 -0.02 -7.50 -4.42
N VAL A 48 -1.10 -7.30 -5.18
CA VAL A 48 -2.24 -8.22 -5.24
C VAL A 48 -2.01 -9.32 -6.29
N GLY A 49 -2.56 -10.52 -6.05
CA GLY A 49 -2.45 -11.68 -6.93
C GLY A 49 -1.25 -12.59 -6.65
N LYS A 50 -0.61 -12.45 -5.48
CA LYS A 50 0.55 -13.25 -5.06
C LYS A 50 0.25 -14.00 -3.75
N ALA A 51 1.01 -15.04 -3.45
CA ALA A 51 0.91 -15.71 -2.15
C ALA A 51 1.12 -14.70 -1.00
N GLN A 52 0.43 -14.89 0.12
CA GLN A 52 0.49 -13.94 1.22
C GLN A 52 1.90 -13.85 1.82
N SER A 53 2.42 -12.64 1.99
CA SER A 53 3.66 -12.36 2.72
C SER A 53 3.64 -10.94 3.26
N VAL A 54 4.19 -10.74 4.46
CA VAL A 54 4.39 -9.42 5.06
C VAL A 54 5.85 -9.28 5.44
N ARG A 55 6.58 -8.42 4.72
CA ARG A 55 8.00 -8.13 4.92
C ARG A 55 8.16 -6.70 5.41
N ILE A 56 9.01 -6.50 6.40
CA ILE A 56 9.30 -5.21 7.00
C ILE A 56 10.79 -4.96 6.82
N SER A 57 11.14 -3.84 6.18
CA SER A 57 12.51 -3.41 5.95
C SER A 57 12.77 -2.07 6.64
N GLY A 58 13.88 -1.96 7.35
CA GLY A 58 14.28 -0.76 8.09
C GLY A 58 15.29 -1.08 9.20
N GLU A 59 15.60 -0.09 10.03
CA GLU A 59 16.42 -0.28 11.22
C GLU A 59 15.72 -1.20 12.24
N ASP A 60 16.50 -1.94 13.05
CA ASP A 60 15.97 -2.86 14.06
C ASP A 60 14.95 -2.22 15.00
N LYS A 61 15.16 -0.95 15.37
CA LYS A 61 14.22 -0.18 16.22
C LYS A 61 12.86 0.01 15.57
N PHE A 62 12.83 0.26 14.26
CA PHE A 62 11.59 0.36 13.50
C PHE A 62 10.88 -1.00 13.47
N VAL A 63 11.61 -2.04 13.04
CA VAL A 63 11.10 -3.40 12.92
C VAL A 63 10.52 -3.91 14.25
N ALA A 64 11.20 -3.63 15.37
CA ALA A 64 10.78 -4.02 16.70
C ALA A 64 9.60 -3.20 17.24
N SER A 65 9.45 -1.94 16.82
CA SER A 65 8.36 -1.06 17.29
C SER A 65 7.06 -1.28 16.52
N LEU A 66 7.14 -1.78 15.30
CA LEU A 66 5.99 -2.03 14.44
C LEU A 66 5.18 -3.23 14.95
N LYS A 67 3.94 -2.99 15.35
CA LYS A 67 2.97 -4.01 15.75
C LYS A 67 2.19 -4.47 14.54
N THR A 68 2.08 -5.78 14.36
CA THR A 68 1.30 -6.42 13.28
C THR A 68 0.46 -7.55 13.85
N GLU A 69 -0.84 -7.52 13.61
CA GLU A 69 -1.78 -8.56 14.04
C GLU A 69 -2.89 -8.71 12.99
N VAL A 70 -3.48 -9.90 12.85
CA VAL A 70 -4.67 -10.09 12.02
C VAL A 70 -5.88 -10.26 12.91
N ILE A 71 -6.87 -9.38 12.75
CA ILE A 71 -8.15 -9.41 13.48
C ILE A 71 -9.26 -9.39 12.42
N ASP A 72 -10.19 -10.34 12.46
CA ASP A 72 -11.32 -10.42 11.53
C ASP A 72 -10.94 -10.34 10.03
N ASN A 73 -9.90 -11.09 9.62
CA ASN A 73 -9.33 -11.08 8.27
C ASN A 73 -8.78 -9.72 7.81
N GLU A 74 -8.50 -8.82 8.76
CA GLU A 74 -7.82 -7.55 8.53
C GLU A 74 -6.45 -7.53 9.20
N LEU A 75 -5.42 -7.25 8.42
CA LEU A 75 -4.09 -6.94 8.93
C LEU A 75 -4.10 -5.54 9.58
N GLN A 76 -3.97 -5.51 10.90
CA GLN A 76 -3.71 -4.32 11.69
C GLN A 76 -2.20 -4.07 11.74
N ILE A 77 -1.75 -2.92 11.25
CA ILE A 77 -0.37 -2.45 11.32
C ILE A 77 -0.37 -1.18 12.14
N THR A 78 0.39 -1.12 13.22
CA THR A 78 0.50 0.08 14.05
C THR A 78 1.95 0.37 14.40
N LEU A 79 2.42 1.55 14.00
CA LEU A 79 3.64 2.14 14.55
C LEU A 79 3.21 3.09 15.68
N PRO A 80 3.49 2.78 16.97
CA PRO A 80 3.12 3.64 18.08
C PRO A 80 3.74 5.04 17.99
N ASP A 81 3.07 6.07 18.52
CA ASP A 81 3.51 7.48 18.61
C ASP A 81 4.70 7.69 19.56
N LYS A 82 5.78 6.93 19.34
CA LYS A 82 7.10 7.23 19.87
C LYS A 82 7.87 7.85 18.74
N THR A 83 8.37 9.07 18.92
CA THR A 83 9.14 9.84 17.94
C THR A 83 10.21 8.97 17.28
N TYR A 84 9.86 8.34 16.16
CA TYR A 84 10.81 7.56 15.38
C TYR A 84 11.66 8.56 14.62
N LYS A 85 12.81 8.91 15.21
CA LYS A 85 13.84 9.71 14.56
C LYS A 85 14.69 8.79 13.71
N GLY A 86 14.13 8.30 12.61
CA GLY A 86 14.88 7.52 11.62
C GLY A 86 15.92 8.42 10.96
N THR A 87 17.16 7.94 10.87
CA THR A 87 18.28 8.73 10.32
C THR A 87 18.90 8.11 9.09
N GLN A 88 18.70 6.81 8.84
CA GLN A 88 19.23 6.13 7.66
C GLN A 88 18.27 5.01 7.23
N ASN A 89 17.88 5.01 5.96
CA ASN A 89 16.88 4.12 5.32
C ASN A 89 15.41 4.46 5.61
N ASP A 90 14.66 4.72 4.55
CA ASP A 90 13.22 4.97 4.60
C ASP A 90 12.49 3.65 4.93
N PRO A 91 11.87 3.50 6.11
CA PRO A 91 11.25 2.26 6.53
C PRO A 91 10.10 1.88 5.58
N ARG A 92 10.11 0.63 5.08
CA ARG A 92 9.14 0.13 4.12
C ARG A 92 8.52 -1.19 4.53
N ILE A 93 7.21 -1.28 4.42
CA ILE A 93 6.44 -2.51 4.57
C ILE A 93 6.05 -3.00 3.18
N ILE A 94 6.38 -4.24 2.86
CA ILE A 94 6.05 -4.90 1.59
C ILE A 94 5.08 -6.04 1.88
N ILE A 95 3.89 -5.96 1.29
CA ILE A 95 2.80 -6.90 1.49
C ILE A 95 2.46 -7.53 0.14
N THR A 96 2.36 -8.85 0.10
CA THR A 96 1.74 -9.57 -1.02
C THR A 96 0.49 -10.26 -0.50
N VAL A 97 -0.59 -10.26 -1.31
CA VAL A 97 -1.85 -10.93 -0.96
C VAL A 97 -2.52 -11.53 -2.20
N PRO A 98 -3.27 -12.63 -2.07
CA PRO A 98 -4.00 -13.19 -3.21
C PRO A 98 -5.13 -12.26 -3.70
N SER A 99 -5.83 -11.61 -2.77
CA SER A 99 -6.92 -10.68 -3.04
C SER A 99 -6.95 -9.58 -1.98
N LEU A 100 -7.58 -8.45 -2.29
CA LEU A 100 -7.66 -7.29 -1.40
C LEU A 100 -9.02 -6.62 -1.58
N SER A 101 -9.77 -6.46 -0.49
CA SER A 101 -11.11 -5.84 -0.49
C SER A 101 -11.14 -4.47 0.17
N ARG A 102 -10.19 -4.19 1.08
CA ARG A 102 -10.13 -2.90 1.78
C ARG A 102 -8.71 -2.51 2.16
N VAL A 103 -8.41 -1.21 2.07
CA VAL A 103 -7.21 -0.58 2.63
C VAL A 103 -7.60 0.67 3.37
N LYS A 104 -7.22 0.76 4.65
CA LYS A 104 -7.30 1.96 5.47
C LYS A 104 -5.88 2.40 5.85
N VAL A 105 -5.56 3.66 5.63
CA VAL A 105 -4.27 4.26 6.00
C VAL A 105 -4.54 5.48 6.86
N GLU A 106 -3.95 5.52 8.04
CA GLU A 106 -4.00 6.62 9.00
C GLU A 106 -2.57 7.03 9.38
N GLY A 107 -2.08 8.16 8.87
CA GLY A 107 -0.72 8.60 9.20
C GLY A 107 0.01 9.29 8.05
N ALA A 108 1.28 8.97 7.84
CA ALA A 108 2.10 9.66 6.85
C ALA A 108 3.01 8.72 6.06
N GLY A 109 3.31 9.10 4.82
CA GLY A 109 4.23 8.37 3.95
C GLY A 109 3.64 8.01 2.59
N GLU A 110 4.36 7.17 1.87
CA GLU A 110 3.97 6.65 0.56
C GLU A 110 3.20 5.33 0.72
N THR A 111 2.06 5.20 0.07
CA THR A 111 1.34 3.92 -0.08
C THR A 111 1.17 3.58 -1.55
N LEU A 112 1.68 2.43 -1.97
CA LEU A 112 1.54 1.91 -3.34
C LEU A 112 0.70 0.65 -3.33
N LEU A 113 -0.43 0.65 -4.05
CA LEU A 113 -1.31 -0.50 -4.20
C LEU A 113 -1.27 -0.99 -5.65
N ASN A 114 -0.66 -2.15 -5.88
CA ASN A 114 -0.35 -2.64 -7.22
C ASN A 114 -1.20 -3.84 -7.61
N LYS A 115 -1.62 -3.84 -8.88
CA LYS A 115 -2.31 -4.96 -9.54
C LYS A 115 -3.62 -5.36 -8.85
N ILE A 116 -4.35 -4.40 -8.30
CA ILE A 116 -5.66 -4.66 -7.70
C ILE A 116 -6.57 -5.26 -8.78
N ASN A 117 -7.09 -6.46 -8.53
CA ASN A 117 -7.99 -7.16 -9.45
C ASN A 117 -9.09 -7.86 -8.64
N THR A 118 -10.15 -7.12 -8.34
CA THR A 118 -11.27 -7.56 -7.49
C THR A 118 -12.57 -6.92 -7.96
N ASP A 119 -13.72 -7.46 -7.55
CA ASP A 119 -15.01 -6.85 -7.87
C ASP A 119 -15.17 -5.49 -7.17
N ARG A 120 -14.77 -5.38 -5.90
CA ARG A 120 -14.86 -4.15 -5.11
C ARG A 120 -13.62 -3.93 -4.27
N ILE A 121 -13.15 -2.69 -4.26
CA ILE A 121 -12.11 -2.20 -3.35
C ILE A 121 -12.58 -0.94 -2.62
N ASP A 122 -12.43 -0.93 -1.30
CA ASP A 122 -12.67 0.25 -0.46
C ASP A 122 -11.32 0.82 0.02
N ILE A 123 -10.99 2.05 -0.37
CA ILE A 123 -9.76 2.75 0.01
C ILE A 123 -10.14 3.92 0.91
N SER A 124 -9.54 3.99 2.10
CA SER A 124 -9.71 5.09 3.05
C SER A 124 -8.34 5.63 3.44
N TYR A 125 -8.02 6.83 3.00
CA TYR A 125 -6.77 7.52 3.31
C TYR A 125 -7.06 8.69 4.24
N LEU A 126 -6.44 8.71 5.42
CA LEU A 126 -6.54 9.76 6.43
C LEU A 126 -5.13 10.15 6.85
N GLY A 127 -4.49 11.06 6.13
CA GLY A 127 -3.06 11.23 6.33
C GLY A 127 -2.38 12.38 5.59
N ALA A 128 -1.06 12.38 5.69
CA ALA A 128 -0.15 13.30 5.04
C ALA A 128 0.85 12.56 4.14
N GLY A 129 0.81 12.77 2.82
CA GLY A 129 1.65 11.99 1.90
C GLY A 129 0.99 11.63 0.58
N HIS A 130 1.41 10.49 0.01
CA HIS A 130 1.02 10.05 -1.32
C HIS A 130 0.46 8.63 -1.28
N LEU A 131 -0.71 8.42 -1.90
CA LEU A 131 -1.25 7.10 -2.16
C LEU A 131 -1.42 6.92 -3.67
N ALA A 132 -0.83 5.87 -4.24
CA ALA A 132 -1.08 5.46 -5.62
C ALA A 132 -1.71 4.07 -5.69
N ALA A 133 -2.65 3.88 -6.61
CA ALA A 133 -3.24 2.57 -6.89
C ALA A 133 -3.36 2.29 -8.39
N ASN A 134 -3.12 1.04 -8.78
CA ASN A 134 -3.32 0.57 -10.15
C ASN A 134 -3.98 -0.82 -10.21
N GLY A 135 -4.64 -1.09 -11.34
CA GLY A 135 -5.32 -2.36 -11.59
C GLY A 135 -6.66 -2.16 -12.27
N LYS A 136 -7.57 -3.13 -12.08
CA LYS A 136 -8.93 -3.12 -12.64
C LYS A 136 -9.93 -3.64 -11.62
N VAL A 137 -11.04 -2.92 -11.44
CA VAL A 137 -12.12 -3.29 -10.51
C VAL A 137 -13.48 -2.96 -11.11
N LYS A 138 -14.56 -3.54 -10.58
CA LYS A 138 -15.92 -3.08 -10.94
C LYS A 138 -16.30 -1.85 -10.11
N TYR A 139 -16.01 -1.87 -8.81
CA TYR A 139 -16.40 -0.82 -7.88
C TYR A 139 -15.20 -0.30 -7.08
N LEU A 140 -14.96 1.01 -7.13
CA LEU A 140 -14.05 1.72 -6.26
C LEU A 140 -14.83 2.65 -5.34
N ARG A 141 -14.65 2.48 -4.02
CA ARG A 141 -15.04 3.49 -3.04
C ARG A 141 -13.79 4.12 -2.46
N LEU A 142 -13.62 5.43 -2.65
CA LEU A 142 -12.46 6.18 -2.18
C LEU A 142 -12.88 7.28 -1.20
N ASN A 143 -12.36 7.23 0.02
CA ASN A 143 -12.44 8.32 0.97
C ASN A 143 -11.03 8.85 1.21
N ALA A 144 -10.78 10.10 0.84
CA ALA A 144 -9.48 10.74 1.00
C ALA A 144 -9.62 11.95 1.93
N LYS A 145 -8.93 11.93 3.06
CA LYS A 145 -8.89 13.02 4.04
C LYS A 145 -7.46 13.36 4.42
N GLY A 146 -7.20 14.64 4.68
CA GLY A 146 -5.89 15.12 5.13
C GLY A 146 -5.16 15.96 4.08
N VAL A 147 -3.85 15.81 3.98
CA VAL A 147 -2.99 16.65 3.13
C VAL A 147 -2.17 15.80 2.19
N GLY A 148 -2.29 16.01 0.88
CA GLY A 148 -1.43 15.31 -0.08
C GLY A 148 -2.14 14.86 -1.34
N GLU A 149 -1.65 13.78 -1.92
CA GLU A 149 -2.09 13.31 -3.23
C GLU A 149 -2.57 11.86 -3.17
N VAL A 150 -3.73 11.62 -3.78
CA VAL A 150 -4.24 10.26 -4.00
C VAL A 150 -4.39 10.04 -5.50
N ASP A 151 -3.46 9.31 -6.10
CA ASP A 151 -3.45 8.99 -7.51
C ASP A 151 -3.94 7.55 -7.78
N THR A 152 -5.22 7.44 -8.14
CA THR A 152 -5.83 6.20 -8.61
C THR A 152 -6.18 6.27 -10.10
N SER A 153 -5.55 7.17 -10.87
CA SER A 153 -5.76 7.31 -12.32
C SER A 153 -5.45 6.04 -13.11
N LYS A 154 -4.61 5.15 -12.55
CA LYS A 154 -4.24 3.85 -13.12
C LYS A 154 -5.07 2.69 -12.59
N LEU A 155 -6.07 2.94 -11.74
CA LEU A 155 -7.01 1.94 -11.23
C LEU A 155 -8.33 2.07 -12.00
N GLN A 156 -8.49 1.28 -13.05
CA GLN A 156 -9.67 1.34 -13.91
C GLN A 156 -10.89 0.74 -13.18
N ALA A 157 -11.87 1.58 -12.86
CA ALA A 157 -13.12 1.14 -12.23
C ALA A 157 -14.34 1.39 -13.14
N GLU A 158 -15.34 0.51 -13.11
CA GLU A 158 -16.61 0.76 -13.80
C GLU A 158 -17.39 1.86 -13.09
N ARG A 159 -17.54 1.73 -11.77
CA ARG A 159 -18.21 2.70 -10.91
C ARG A 159 -17.25 3.20 -9.82
N VAL A 160 -17.15 4.51 -9.71
CA VAL A 160 -16.33 5.21 -8.71
C VAL A 160 -17.22 6.07 -7.82
N ASP A 161 -17.14 5.84 -6.52
CA ASP A 161 -17.66 6.72 -5.48
C ASP A 161 -16.47 7.34 -4.73
N VAL A 162 -16.24 8.63 -4.92
CA VAL A 162 -15.10 9.34 -4.33
C VAL A 162 -15.56 10.52 -3.47
N ASN A 163 -15.03 10.58 -2.24
CA ASN A 163 -15.23 11.68 -1.31
C ASN A 163 -13.86 12.18 -0.84
N PHE A 164 -13.53 13.41 -1.24
CA PHE A 164 -12.32 14.11 -0.84
C PHE A 164 -12.66 15.19 0.20
N GLU A 165 -11.92 15.22 1.30
CA GLU A 165 -12.04 16.22 2.37
C GLU A 165 -10.66 16.62 2.89
N GLY A 166 -10.04 17.66 2.34
CA GLY A 166 -8.68 18.01 2.75
C GLY A 166 -8.01 19.08 1.92
N VAL A 167 -6.67 19.04 1.89
CA VAL A 167 -5.82 19.90 1.07
C VAL A 167 -4.99 19.04 0.12
N GLY A 168 -5.18 19.21 -1.20
CA GLY A 168 -4.42 18.48 -2.20
C GLY A 168 -5.25 17.94 -3.36
N ASN A 169 -4.78 16.88 -4.02
CA ASN A 169 -5.34 16.41 -5.28
C ASN A 169 -5.73 14.94 -5.22
N VAL A 170 -6.84 14.61 -5.88
CA VAL A 170 -7.32 13.23 -6.05
C VAL A 170 -7.54 12.95 -7.53
N SER A 171 -6.94 11.87 -8.02
CA SER A 171 -7.12 11.38 -9.39
C SER A 171 -7.80 10.02 -9.40
N VAL A 172 -8.83 9.84 -10.22
CA VAL A 172 -9.61 8.57 -10.34
C VAL A 172 -9.86 8.21 -11.80
N TYR A 173 -10.14 6.93 -12.10
CA TYR A 173 -10.51 6.49 -13.44
C TYR A 173 -11.85 5.73 -13.43
N ALA A 174 -12.84 6.23 -14.16
CA ALA A 174 -14.19 5.65 -14.23
C ALA A 174 -14.62 5.37 -15.68
N THR A 175 -15.33 4.26 -15.93
CA THR A 175 -15.83 3.91 -17.28
C THR A 175 -17.35 3.92 -17.42
N ASP A 176 -18.12 3.88 -16.33
CA ASP A 176 -19.59 3.87 -16.38
C ASP A 176 -20.20 4.98 -15.52
N LEU A 177 -19.94 4.98 -14.20
CA LEU A 177 -20.46 5.99 -13.27
C LEU A 177 -19.37 6.60 -12.41
N LEU A 178 -19.38 7.92 -12.31
CA LEU A 178 -18.61 8.66 -11.32
C LEU A 178 -19.55 9.46 -10.40
N ASN A 179 -19.47 9.21 -9.10
CA ASN A 179 -19.99 10.08 -8.06
C ASN A 179 -18.82 10.73 -7.32
N ALA A 180 -18.64 12.03 -7.51
CA ALA A 180 -17.52 12.79 -6.97
C ALA A 180 -18.00 13.87 -6.00
N VAL A 181 -17.50 13.82 -4.77
CA VAL A 181 -17.69 14.87 -3.75
C VAL A 181 -16.32 15.42 -3.39
N ALA A 182 -16.12 16.71 -3.63
CA ALA A 182 -14.89 17.41 -3.28
C ALA A 182 -15.20 18.47 -2.21
N LYS A 183 -14.59 18.29 -1.03
CA LYS A 183 -14.67 19.20 0.11
C LYS A 183 -13.25 19.63 0.50
N GLY A 184 -13.05 20.91 0.76
CA GLY A 184 -11.72 21.44 1.12
C GLY A 184 -11.02 22.19 -0.01
N ILE A 185 -9.69 22.13 -0.06
CA ILE A 185 -8.84 22.95 -0.93
C ILE A 185 -8.07 22.06 -1.90
N GLY A 186 -8.27 22.25 -3.21
CA GLY A 186 -7.57 21.50 -4.26
C GLY A 186 -8.51 20.84 -5.26
N GLY A 187 -8.04 19.83 -5.98
CA GLY A 187 -8.71 19.33 -7.19
C GLY A 187 -9.01 17.84 -7.17
N LEU A 188 -10.15 17.48 -7.75
CA LEU A 188 -10.46 16.12 -8.14
C LEU A 188 -10.42 16.02 -9.67
N THR A 189 -9.48 15.24 -10.19
CA THR A 189 -9.38 14.95 -11.62
C THR A 189 -9.91 13.55 -11.88
N TYR A 190 -10.82 13.40 -12.84
CA TYR A 190 -11.28 12.09 -13.26
C TYR A 190 -10.87 11.81 -14.70
N TYR A 191 -10.45 10.58 -14.93
CA TYR A 191 -10.05 10.05 -16.23
C TYR A 191 -11.05 8.99 -16.70
N GLY A 192 -10.92 8.61 -17.97
CA GLY A 192 -11.86 7.70 -18.63
C GLY A 192 -13.05 8.44 -19.22
N HIS A 193 -14.08 7.67 -19.59
CA HIS A 193 -15.28 8.18 -20.27
C HIS A 193 -16.55 7.63 -19.59
N PRO A 194 -16.81 7.99 -18.31
CA PRO A 194 -18.02 7.54 -17.63
C PRO A 194 -19.27 8.08 -18.33
N LYS A 195 -20.29 7.23 -18.47
CA LYS A 195 -21.59 7.60 -19.05
C LYS A 195 -22.35 8.58 -18.17
N THR A 196 -22.11 8.57 -16.86
CA THR A 196 -22.77 9.45 -15.91
C THR A 196 -21.75 10.02 -14.93
N VAL A 197 -21.82 11.34 -14.71
CA VAL A 197 -20.96 12.07 -13.78
C VAL A 197 -21.81 12.92 -12.86
N ASN A 198 -21.89 12.53 -11.59
CA ASN A 198 -22.47 13.33 -10.52
C ASN A 198 -21.34 13.99 -9.73
N LYS A 199 -21.36 15.32 -9.62
CA LYS A 199 -20.30 16.09 -8.97
C LYS A 199 -20.88 17.10 -8.00
N SER A 200 -20.33 17.14 -6.81
CA SER A 200 -20.64 18.12 -5.77
C SER A 200 -19.36 18.71 -5.23
N VAL A 201 -19.23 20.03 -5.28
CA VAL A 201 -18.05 20.75 -4.78
C VAL A 201 -18.50 21.67 -3.65
N ALA A 202 -17.89 21.50 -2.48
CA ALA A 202 -18.11 22.34 -1.31
C ALA A 202 -16.75 22.69 -0.68
N GLY A 203 -16.12 23.73 -1.21
CA GLY A 203 -14.76 24.16 -0.82
C GLY A 203 -14.13 25.07 -1.87
N ILE A 204 -12.82 25.30 -1.73
CA ILE A 204 -12.02 26.07 -2.68
C ILE A 204 -11.30 25.06 -3.58
N GLY A 205 -12.03 24.52 -4.55
CA GLY A 205 -11.56 23.43 -5.38
C GLY A 205 -12.38 23.18 -6.63
N ASN A 206 -12.03 22.15 -7.39
CA ASN A 206 -12.75 21.77 -8.60
C ASN A 206 -12.86 20.26 -8.79
N VAL A 207 -13.83 19.86 -9.62
CA VAL A 207 -13.94 18.50 -10.18
C VAL A 207 -13.89 18.64 -11.69
N ARG A 208 -12.85 18.11 -12.33
CA ARG A 208 -12.61 18.26 -13.77
C ARG A 208 -12.21 16.95 -14.43
N ALA A 209 -12.47 16.85 -15.73
CA ALA A 209 -11.89 15.78 -16.52
C ALA A 209 -10.37 16.00 -16.65
N GLY A 210 -9.62 14.90 -16.63
CA GLY A 210 -8.23 14.86 -17.07
C GLY A 210 -8.17 14.53 -18.57
N ASP A 211 -7.06 14.91 -19.19
CA ASP A 211 -6.75 14.60 -20.59
C ASP A 211 -6.27 13.14 -20.76
#